data_AF-A0A2E7EF10-F1
#
_entry.id   AF-A0A2E7EF10-F1
#
_cell.length_a   1.000
_cell.length_b   1.000
_cell.length_c   1.000
_cell.angle_alpha   90.00
_cell.angle_beta   90.00
_cell.angle_gamma   90.00
#
_symmetry.space_group_name_H-M   'P 1'
#
loop_
_entity.id
_entity.type
_entity.pdbx_description
1 polymer ?
#
loop_
_entity_poly.entity_id
_entity_poly.type
_entity_poly.pdbx_seq_one_letter_code
_entity_poly.pdbx_strand_id
1 'polypeptide(L)'
;MELAERIWRRTAIEEVSVRQQLPKNCEIPQTNSLVTSGNRIMIHRHLLALLVCTLLPSVVASATLVPQIEPIQNITGIKPKEAVFLKAGRDMPLVLREKQDLAKYFTKEDLAKIVAKVDLKKQNVLVFAWGGSGGDRLKYDVLESFPEQIVFRIKPGRTKDLRQHVHIYAVRSNVKWGMK
;
A
#
# COMPACT_ATOMS: atom_id res chain seq x y z
N MET A 1 16.66 -46.66 11.92
CA MET A 1 16.84 -45.19 11.91
C MET A 1 18.02 -44.86 11.01
N GLU A 2 17.86 -44.99 9.69
CA GLU A 2 19.00 -44.83 8.75
C GLU A 2 18.55 -44.37 7.34
N LEU A 3 17.38 -43.73 7.26
CA LEU A 3 16.82 -43.21 5.99
C LEU A 3 16.49 -41.71 6.04
N ALA A 4 16.54 -41.08 7.22
CA ALA A 4 16.19 -39.66 7.38
C ALA A 4 17.37 -38.69 7.12
N GLU A 5 18.61 -39.17 7.06
CA GLU A 5 19.79 -38.31 6.87
C GLU A 5 20.24 -38.13 5.41
N ARG A 6 19.61 -38.82 4.44
CA ARG A 6 19.99 -38.71 3.01
C ARG A 6 19.33 -37.55 2.26
N ILE A 7 18.34 -36.87 2.84
CA ILE A 7 17.55 -35.85 2.13
C ILE A 7 18.11 -34.42 2.34
N TRP A 8 19.05 -34.20 3.26
CA TRP A 8 19.50 -32.85 3.63
C TRP A 8 20.80 -32.34 2.97
N ARG A 9 21.39 -33.08 2.03
CA ARG A 9 22.70 -32.73 1.40
C ARG A 9 22.65 -32.34 -0.08
N ARG A 10 21.54 -31.78 -0.60
CA ARG A 10 21.43 -31.52 -2.05
C ARG A 10 20.85 -30.17 -2.51
N THR A 11 20.99 -29.12 -1.71
CA THR A 11 20.58 -27.78 -2.16
C THR A 11 21.53 -26.70 -1.62
N ALA A 12 22.81 -26.88 -1.91
CA ALA A 12 23.75 -25.78 -2.05
C ALA A 12 24.19 -25.77 -3.52
N ILE A 13 24.50 -24.57 -4.05
CA ILE A 13 24.92 -24.24 -5.41
C ILE A 13 23.77 -23.78 -6.32
N GLU A 14 23.50 -22.47 -6.31
CA GLU A 14 23.77 -21.64 -7.47
C GLU A 14 23.83 -20.15 -7.09
N GLU A 15 25.02 -19.59 -7.21
CA GLU A 15 25.28 -18.15 -7.26
C GLU A 15 24.75 -17.59 -8.58
N VAL A 16 23.96 -16.52 -8.54
CA VAL A 16 23.81 -15.64 -9.71
C VAL A 16 24.04 -14.20 -9.26
N SER A 17 25.28 -13.79 -9.49
CA SER A 17 25.78 -12.42 -9.50
C SER A 17 25.06 -11.61 -10.59
N VAL A 18 24.35 -10.55 -10.20
CA VAL A 18 23.91 -9.51 -11.15
C VAL A 18 24.29 -8.14 -10.59
N ARG A 19 25.44 -7.64 -11.08
CA ARG A 19 25.75 -6.21 -11.11
C ARG A 19 24.78 -5.54 -12.07
N GLN A 20 24.07 -4.52 -11.61
CA GLN A 20 23.49 -3.51 -12.49
C GLN A 20 24.09 -2.14 -12.12
N GLN A 21 24.86 -1.62 -13.08
CA GLN A 21 25.38 -0.26 -13.12
C GLN A 21 24.23 0.74 -13.25
N LEU A 22 24.23 1.76 -12.39
CA LEU A 22 23.36 2.93 -12.49
C LEU A 22 23.92 3.91 -13.53
N PRO A 23 23.09 4.44 -14.45
CA PRO A 23 23.50 5.51 -15.36
C PRO A 23 23.66 6.86 -14.65
N LYS A 24 24.70 7.58 -15.07
CA LYS A 24 24.99 8.98 -14.73
C LYS A 24 24.19 9.91 -15.66
N ASN A 25 23.92 11.11 -15.15
CA ASN A 25 23.39 12.30 -15.84
C ASN A 25 21.88 12.34 -16.10
N CYS A 26 21.23 13.27 -15.40
CA CYS A 26 20.12 14.04 -15.94
C CYS A 26 20.32 15.50 -15.49
N GLU A 27 20.88 16.30 -16.38
CA GLU A 27 21.03 17.74 -16.24
C GLU A 27 19.66 18.41 -16.39
N ILE A 28 19.32 19.30 -15.46
CA ILE A 28 18.11 20.12 -15.51
C ILE A 28 18.49 21.48 -16.11
N PRO A 29 17.93 21.91 -17.26
CA PRO A 29 18.13 23.25 -17.76
C PRO A 29 17.27 24.28 -16.99
N GLN A 30 17.92 25.36 -16.57
CA GLN A 30 17.31 26.48 -15.85
C GLN A 30 16.56 27.44 -16.80
N THR A 31 15.31 27.70 -16.43
CA THR A 31 14.55 28.96 -16.47
C THR A 31 14.74 29.95 -17.64
N ASN A 32 13.65 30.11 -18.39
CA ASN A 32 13.38 31.17 -19.37
C ASN A 32 13.44 32.57 -18.75
N SER A 33 14.16 33.49 -19.41
CA SER A 33 14.06 34.93 -19.18
C SER A 33 13.07 35.57 -20.18
N LEU A 34 12.16 36.37 -19.62
CA LEU A 34 11.25 37.26 -20.34
C LEU A 34 12.01 38.43 -20.95
N VAL A 35 11.85 38.65 -22.25
CA VAL A 35 12.20 39.91 -22.92
C VAL A 35 10.93 40.50 -23.53
N THR A 36 10.56 41.66 -23.03
CA THR A 36 9.61 42.60 -23.61
C THR A 36 10.27 43.38 -24.73
N SER A 37 9.52 43.75 -25.78
CA SER A 37 9.60 45.03 -26.49
C SER A 37 8.90 44.95 -27.86
N GLY A 38 8.12 45.97 -28.20
CA GLY A 38 7.98 46.38 -29.60
C GLY A 38 6.56 46.64 -30.12
N ASN A 39 6.06 47.84 -29.85
CA ASN A 39 4.92 48.48 -30.52
C ASN A 39 4.98 48.43 -32.07
N ARG A 40 3.83 48.30 -32.76
CA ARG A 40 3.38 49.23 -33.84
C ARG A 40 2.01 48.87 -34.45
N ILE A 41 0.99 49.62 -34.04
CA ILE A 41 0.15 50.53 -34.85
C ILE A 41 -0.28 50.13 -36.29
N MET A 42 -1.61 50.15 -36.48
CA MET A 42 -2.43 50.65 -37.61
C MET A 42 -3.09 49.71 -38.65
N ILE A 43 -4.42 49.63 -38.48
CA ILE A 43 -5.51 49.88 -39.45
C ILE A 43 -5.42 49.21 -40.84
N HIS A 44 -6.37 48.30 -41.11
CA HIS A 44 -7.17 48.43 -42.33
C HIS A 44 -8.57 47.82 -42.17
N ARG A 45 -9.57 48.69 -42.31
CA ARG A 45 -11.00 48.38 -42.47
C ARG A 45 -11.20 47.66 -43.80
N HIS A 46 -11.84 46.49 -43.84
CA HIS A 46 -12.76 45.98 -44.90
C HIS A 46 -13.44 44.71 -44.37
N LEU A 47 -14.73 44.75 -43.99
CA LEU A 47 -15.89 44.38 -44.82
C LEU A 47 -16.04 42.85 -45.06
N LEU A 48 -16.84 42.22 -44.17
CA LEU A 48 -17.98 41.34 -44.50
C LEU A 48 -17.74 40.13 -45.45
N ALA A 49 -17.67 38.90 -44.91
CA ALA A 49 -18.22 37.69 -45.56
C ALA A 49 -18.13 36.41 -44.67
N LEU A 50 -19.21 35.63 -44.70
CA LEU A 50 -19.33 34.17 -44.44
C LEU A 50 -19.18 33.69 -42.98
N LEU A 51 -20.25 33.48 -42.20
CA LEU A 51 -21.34 32.48 -42.32
C LEU A 51 -20.86 31.02 -42.13
N VAL A 52 -21.23 30.47 -40.96
CA VAL A 52 -21.38 29.04 -40.61
C VAL A 52 -20.10 28.19 -40.54
N CYS A 53 -19.61 27.94 -39.33
CA CYS A 53 -18.91 26.69 -39.02
C CYS A 53 -18.94 26.36 -37.51
N THR A 54 -19.74 25.33 -37.21
CA THR A 54 -19.62 24.37 -36.09
C THR A 54 -19.66 24.88 -34.63
N LEU A 55 -20.87 24.91 -34.07
CA LEU A 55 -21.12 24.64 -32.65
C LEU A 55 -20.68 23.19 -32.34
N LEU A 56 -19.46 23.01 -31.84
CA LEU A 56 -19.04 21.76 -31.22
C LEU A 56 -19.53 21.76 -29.77
N PRO A 57 -20.44 20.85 -29.36
CA PRO A 57 -20.72 20.65 -27.95
C PRO A 57 -19.47 20.01 -27.32
N SER A 58 -18.77 20.78 -26.49
CA SER A 58 -17.69 20.29 -25.64
C SER A 58 -18.25 19.21 -24.71
N VAL A 59 -18.09 17.94 -25.07
CA VAL A 59 -18.37 16.82 -24.19
C VAL A 59 -17.35 16.88 -23.06
N VAL A 60 -17.76 17.45 -21.94
CA VAL A 60 -16.98 17.46 -20.70
C VAL A 60 -17.03 16.02 -20.17
N ALA A 61 -15.99 15.24 -20.45
CA ALA A 61 -15.81 13.93 -19.86
C ALA A 61 -15.55 14.12 -18.35
N SER A 62 -16.61 14.10 -17.55
CA SER A 62 -16.50 14.00 -16.10
C SER A 62 -15.87 12.65 -15.77
N ALA A 63 -14.56 12.65 -15.54
CA ALA A 63 -13.87 11.52 -14.97
C ALA A 63 -14.48 11.25 -13.60
N THR A 64 -15.32 10.23 -13.50
CA THR A 64 -15.79 9.73 -12.21
C THR A 64 -14.56 9.20 -11.46
N LEU A 65 -14.07 10.01 -10.51
CA LEU A 65 -13.10 9.58 -9.50
C LEU A 65 -13.78 8.50 -8.66
N VAL A 66 -13.68 7.24 -9.12
CA VAL A 66 -14.01 6.10 -8.27
C VAL A 66 -13.09 6.20 -7.06
N PRO A 67 -13.63 6.30 -5.82
CA PRO A 67 -12.79 6.40 -4.63
C PRO A 67 -11.88 5.18 -4.60
N GLN A 68 -10.60 5.41 -4.87
CA GLN A 68 -9.58 4.36 -4.90
C GLN A 68 -9.29 3.99 -3.45
N ILE A 69 -9.77 2.83 -3.03
CA ILE A 69 -9.47 2.27 -1.71
C ILE A 69 -7.98 1.97 -1.67
N GLU A 70 -7.28 2.55 -0.69
CA GLU A 70 -5.86 2.32 -0.46
C GLU A 70 -5.55 0.82 -0.32
N PRO A 71 -4.39 0.35 -0.82
CA PRO A 71 -4.02 -1.07 -0.75
C PRO A 71 -3.99 -1.61 0.68
N ILE A 72 -3.55 -0.79 1.63
CA ILE A 72 -3.42 -1.11 3.03
C ILE A 72 -3.72 0.11 3.89
N GLN A 73 -4.50 -0.08 4.95
CA GLN A 73 -4.80 0.93 5.95
C GLN A 73 -4.45 0.42 7.35
N ASN A 74 -3.73 1.22 8.14
CA ASN A 74 -3.43 0.89 9.54
C ASN A 74 -4.60 1.31 10.46
N ILE A 75 -5.03 0.39 11.33
CA ILE A 75 -6.12 0.60 12.28
C ILE A 75 -5.55 0.64 13.69
N THR A 76 -5.54 1.83 14.28
CA THR A 76 -5.01 2.09 15.62
C THR A 76 -6.13 2.30 16.66
N GLY A 77 -5.77 2.22 17.95
CA GLY A 77 -6.69 2.51 19.05
C GLY A 77 -7.68 1.39 19.39
N ILE A 78 -7.33 0.15 19.03
CA ILE A 78 -8.16 -1.04 19.22
C ILE A 78 -7.41 -2.04 20.09
N LYS A 79 -8.11 -2.66 21.04
CA LYS A 79 -7.54 -3.68 21.93
C LYS A 79 -8.20 -5.03 21.67
N PRO A 80 -7.51 -5.98 21.01
CA PRO A 80 -8.06 -7.31 20.83
C PRO A 80 -8.16 -8.07 22.15
N LYS A 81 -9.03 -9.09 22.19
CA LYS A 81 -9.07 -10.07 23.28
C LYS A 81 -7.83 -10.96 23.26
N GLU A 82 -7.51 -11.56 24.40
CA GLU A 82 -6.35 -12.44 24.56
C GLU A 82 -6.36 -13.64 23.59
N ALA A 83 -7.54 -14.13 23.20
CA ALA A 83 -7.70 -15.22 22.23
C ALA A 83 -7.01 -14.95 20.87
N VAL A 84 -6.75 -13.69 20.52
CA VAL A 84 -6.01 -13.34 19.30
C VAL A 84 -4.57 -13.82 19.39
N PHE A 85 -3.91 -13.72 20.54
CA PHE A 85 -2.50 -14.08 20.70
C PHE A 85 -2.24 -15.59 20.60
N LEU A 86 -3.30 -16.42 20.65
CA LEU A 86 -3.23 -17.86 20.43
C LEU A 86 -3.31 -18.25 18.96
N LYS A 87 -3.74 -17.33 18.09
CA LYS A 87 -4.05 -17.61 16.68
C LYS A 87 -3.26 -16.74 15.72
N ALA A 88 -3.02 -15.49 16.09
CA ALA A 88 -2.10 -14.60 15.40
C ALA A 88 -0.70 -14.79 15.97
N GLY A 89 0.29 -14.61 15.10
CA GLY A 89 1.69 -14.55 15.47
C GLY A 89 2.39 -13.40 14.76
N ARG A 90 3.69 -13.31 15.04
CA ARG A 90 4.59 -12.32 14.45
C ARG A 90 4.70 -12.47 12.93
N ASP A 91 4.91 -13.71 12.46
CA ASP A 91 5.11 -14.06 11.05
C ASP A 91 3.85 -14.65 10.38
N MET A 92 2.78 -14.86 11.16
CA MET A 92 1.54 -15.48 10.71
C MET A 92 0.35 -14.66 11.22
N PRO A 93 -0.09 -13.64 10.46
CA PRO A 93 -1.23 -12.83 10.89
C PRO A 93 -2.52 -13.64 10.85
N LEU A 94 -3.43 -13.30 11.77
CA LEU A 94 -4.79 -13.78 11.71
C LEU A 94 -5.58 -12.98 10.66
N VAL A 95 -6.14 -13.69 9.68
CA VAL A 95 -6.91 -13.09 8.59
C VAL A 95 -8.39 -13.18 8.93
N LEU A 96 -9.05 -12.03 9.01
CA LEU A 96 -10.47 -11.91 9.33
C LEU A 96 -11.21 -11.29 8.15
N ARG A 97 -12.17 -12.02 7.60
CA ARG A 97 -12.94 -11.60 6.42
C ARG A 97 -14.36 -11.20 6.77
N GLU A 98 -14.93 -11.86 7.76
CA GLU A 98 -16.33 -11.70 8.11
C GLU A 98 -16.51 -11.03 9.46
N LYS A 99 -17.60 -10.26 9.61
CA LYS A 99 -17.94 -9.58 10.86
C LYS A 99 -18.07 -10.55 12.05
N GLN A 100 -18.53 -11.78 11.79
CA GLN A 100 -18.67 -12.83 12.79
C GLN A 100 -17.31 -13.27 13.33
N ASP A 101 -16.30 -13.37 12.48
CA ASP A 101 -14.94 -13.69 12.91
C ASP A 101 -14.33 -12.55 13.72
N LEU A 102 -14.55 -11.30 13.32
CA LEU A 102 -14.14 -10.14 14.13
C LEU A 102 -14.76 -10.17 15.53
N ALA A 103 -16.05 -10.54 15.66
CA ALA A 103 -16.74 -10.57 16.95
C ALA A 103 -16.15 -11.59 17.95
N LYS A 104 -15.49 -12.65 17.46
CA LYS A 104 -14.78 -13.61 18.31
C LYS A 104 -13.61 -12.94 19.03
N TYR A 105 -12.90 -12.06 18.33
CA TYR A 105 -11.61 -11.51 18.75
C TYR A 105 -11.66 -10.08 19.29
N PHE A 106 -12.72 -9.33 19.01
CA PHE A 106 -12.88 -7.93 19.44
C PHE A 106 -14.10 -7.74 20.34
N THR A 107 -14.09 -6.68 21.13
CA THR A 107 -15.26 -6.22 21.89
C THR A 107 -16.28 -5.58 20.93
N LYS A 108 -17.52 -5.40 21.38
CA LYS A 108 -18.57 -4.77 20.54
C LYS A 108 -18.21 -3.35 20.13
N GLU A 109 -17.60 -2.58 21.04
CA GLU A 109 -17.16 -1.21 20.81
C GLU A 109 -16.07 -1.13 19.75
N ASP A 110 -15.03 -1.97 19.89
CA ASP A 110 -13.93 -1.99 18.95
C ASP A 110 -14.34 -2.52 17.59
N LEU A 111 -15.25 -3.51 17.55
CA LEU A 111 -15.83 -3.99 16.31
C LEU A 111 -16.55 -2.88 15.55
N ALA A 112 -17.29 -2.01 16.25
CA ALA A 112 -17.93 -0.85 15.62
C ALA A 112 -16.89 0.12 15.02
N LYS A 113 -15.77 0.36 15.70
CA LYS A 113 -14.67 1.19 15.19
C LYS A 113 -14.01 0.59 13.94
N ILE A 114 -13.86 -0.74 13.87
CA ILE A 114 -13.29 -1.42 12.69
C ILE A 114 -14.26 -1.30 11.51
N VAL A 115 -15.53 -1.65 11.72
CA VAL A 115 -16.55 -1.64 10.66
C VAL A 115 -16.83 -0.23 10.13
N ALA A 116 -16.63 0.81 10.95
CA ALA A 116 -16.72 2.19 10.52
C ALA A 116 -15.58 2.61 9.55
N LYS A 117 -14.42 1.96 9.63
CA LYS A 117 -13.23 2.29 8.82
C LYS A 117 -13.02 1.35 7.63
N VAL A 118 -13.53 0.11 7.71
CA VAL A 118 -13.19 -0.98 6.78
C VAL A 118 -14.43 -1.49 6.06
N ASP A 119 -14.33 -1.61 4.73
CA ASP A 119 -15.31 -2.34 3.93
C ASP A 119 -14.90 -3.82 3.83
N LEU A 120 -15.48 -4.66 4.68
CA LEU A 120 -15.19 -6.11 4.75
C LEU A 120 -15.50 -6.87 3.44
N LYS A 121 -16.26 -6.29 2.51
CA LYS A 121 -16.49 -6.91 1.20
C LYS A 121 -15.30 -6.75 0.27
N LYS A 122 -14.53 -5.66 0.43
CA LYS A 122 -13.42 -5.28 -0.46
C LYS A 122 -12.06 -5.40 0.22
N GLN A 123 -12.03 -5.54 1.54
CA GLN A 123 -10.83 -5.60 2.35
C GLN A 123 -10.91 -6.75 3.35
N ASN A 124 -9.77 -7.37 3.61
CA ASN A 124 -9.55 -8.32 4.68
C ASN A 124 -8.83 -7.62 5.83
N VAL A 125 -9.16 -7.97 7.07
CA VAL A 125 -8.46 -7.45 8.25
C VAL A 125 -7.35 -8.44 8.63
N LEU A 126 -6.11 -7.96 8.64
CA LEU A 126 -4.94 -8.70 9.12
C LEU A 126 -4.63 -8.25 10.54
N VAL A 127 -4.53 -9.20 11.46
CA VAL A 127 -4.18 -8.95 12.85
C VAL A 127 -2.86 -9.67 13.15
N PHE A 128 -1.83 -8.89 13.44
CA PHE A 128 -0.57 -9.39 13.99
C PHE A 128 -0.61 -9.18 15.49
N ALA A 129 -0.39 -10.26 16.25
CA ALA A 129 -0.30 -10.18 17.70
C ALA A 129 0.78 -11.13 18.21
N TRP A 130 1.70 -10.64 19.04
CA TRP A 130 2.74 -11.48 19.66
C TRP A 130 3.26 -10.84 20.95
N GLY A 131 3.87 -11.65 21.82
CA GLY A 131 4.71 -11.17 22.92
C GLY A 131 6.18 -11.14 22.46
N GLY A 132 6.86 -10.01 22.62
CA GLY A 132 8.23 -9.84 22.12
C GLY A 132 8.95 -8.66 22.76
N SER A 133 10.14 -8.33 22.26
CA SER A 133 10.92 -7.21 22.79
C SER A 133 10.14 -5.90 22.63
N GLY A 134 10.15 -4.99 23.60
CA GLY A 134 9.46 -3.71 23.53
C GLY A 134 9.96 -2.82 22.38
N GLY A 135 11.13 -3.12 21.83
CA GLY A 135 11.66 -2.48 20.63
C GLY A 135 11.27 -3.15 19.31
N ASP A 136 10.49 -4.24 19.34
CA ASP A 136 10.00 -4.90 18.13
C ASP A 136 9.16 -3.92 17.29
N ARG A 137 9.33 -3.98 15.97
CA ARG A 137 8.54 -3.16 15.04
C ARG A 137 8.11 -3.99 13.85
N LEU A 138 6.87 -3.79 13.43
CA LEU A 138 6.37 -4.27 12.14
C LEU A 138 6.35 -3.10 11.15
N LYS A 139 6.98 -3.29 9.99
CA LYS A 139 6.93 -2.37 8.85
C LYS A 139 6.30 -3.08 7.67
N TYR A 140 5.84 -2.32 6.70
CA TYR A 140 5.40 -2.87 5.43
C TYR A 140 5.82 -1.94 4.29
N ASP A 141 5.88 -2.50 3.09
CA ASP A 141 6.13 -1.78 1.85
C ASP A 141 5.12 -2.24 0.82
N VAL A 142 4.55 -1.28 0.09
CA VAL A 142 3.68 -1.55 -1.05
C VAL A 142 4.57 -1.56 -2.29
N LEU A 143 4.64 -2.70 -2.97
CA LEU A 143 5.36 -2.86 -4.22
C LEU A 143 4.45 -2.46 -5.37
N GLU A 144 4.97 -1.61 -6.26
CA GLU A 144 4.34 -1.18 -7.51
C GLU A 144 4.39 -2.29 -8.58
N SER A 145 3.97 -3.49 -8.22
CA SER A 145 3.82 -4.63 -9.13
C SER A 145 2.36 -4.77 -9.54
N PHE A 146 2.07 -5.40 -10.68
CA PHE A 146 0.71 -5.79 -11.07
C PHE A 146 0.54 -7.32 -10.97
N PRO A 147 -0.35 -7.84 -10.10
CA PRO A 147 -1.16 -7.11 -9.12
C PRO A 147 -0.29 -6.54 -7.98
N GLU A 148 -0.78 -5.48 -7.33
CA GLU A 148 -0.12 -4.84 -6.20
C GLU A 148 0.22 -5.87 -5.11
N GLN A 149 1.37 -5.68 -4.46
CA GLN A 149 1.86 -6.59 -3.42
C GLN A 149 2.31 -5.82 -2.19
N ILE A 150 2.02 -6.36 -1.01
CA ILE A 150 2.47 -5.80 0.27
C ILE A 150 3.44 -6.77 0.93
N VAL A 151 4.59 -6.26 1.34
CA VAL A 151 5.60 -7.06 2.03
C VAL A 151 5.77 -6.54 3.44
N PHE A 152 5.48 -7.37 4.43
CA PHE A 152 5.68 -7.08 5.85
C PHE A 152 7.08 -7.49 6.29
N ARG A 153 7.69 -6.67 7.14
CA ARG A 153 9.05 -6.85 7.65
C ARG A 153 9.08 -6.60 9.14
N ILE A 154 9.61 -7.55 9.89
CA ILE A 154 9.81 -7.39 11.34
C ILE A 154 11.23 -6.90 11.59
N LYS A 155 11.34 -5.87 12.42
CA LYS A 155 12.61 -5.45 13.02
C LYS A 155 12.58 -5.86 14.48
N PRO A 156 13.34 -6.89 14.90
CA PRO A 156 13.40 -7.29 16.30
C PRO A 156 14.03 -6.17 17.14
N GLY A 157 13.48 -5.98 18.34
CA GLY A 157 14.04 -5.14 19.39
C GLY A 157 15.26 -5.79 20.02
N ARG A 158 16.08 -4.97 20.68
CA ARG A 158 17.29 -5.41 21.41
C ARG A 158 17.14 -5.30 22.92
N THR A 159 15.96 -4.90 23.42
CA THR A 159 15.70 -4.72 24.84
C THR A 159 15.12 -6.00 25.45
N LYS A 160 15.43 -6.26 26.73
CA LYS A 160 14.87 -7.39 27.50
C LYS A 160 13.45 -7.12 28.03
N ASP A 161 12.85 -6.01 27.66
CA ASP A 161 11.49 -5.64 28.03
C ASP A 161 10.51 -6.46 27.16
N LEU A 162 9.77 -7.38 27.75
CA LEU A 162 8.78 -8.19 27.03
C LEU A 162 7.42 -7.50 27.06
N ARG A 163 6.88 -7.21 25.88
CA ARG A 163 5.59 -6.54 25.71
C ARG A 163 4.74 -7.25 24.67
N GLN A 164 3.43 -7.07 24.82
CA GLN A 164 2.47 -7.44 23.80
C GLN A 164 2.49 -6.39 22.68
N HIS A 165 2.60 -6.89 21.45
CA HIS A 165 2.53 -6.10 20.24
C HIS A 165 1.26 -6.48 19.49
N VAL A 166 0.52 -5.47 19.03
CA VAL A 166 -0.69 -5.64 18.23
C VAL A 166 -0.64 -4.65 17.07
N HIS A 167 -0.75 -5.18 15.85
CA HIS A 167 -0.89 -4.38 14.65
C HIS A 167 -2.08 -4.89 13.84
N ILE A 168 -2.96 -3.97 13.44
CA ILE A 168 -4.18 -4.30 12.72
C ILE A 168 -4.17 -3.51 11.41
N TYR A 169 -4.31 -4.22 10.30
CA TYR A 169 -4.36 -3.62 8.97
C TYR A 169 -5.60 -4.05 8.22
N ALA A 170 -6.22 -3.16 7.46
CA ALA A 170 -7.16 -3.53 6.42
C ALA A 170 -6.42 -3.59 5.09
N VAL A 171 -6.44 -4.74 4.44
CA VAL A 171 -5.76 -4.99 3.17
C VAL A 171 -6.80 -5.30 2.10
N ARG A 172 -6.70 -4.64 0.95
CA ARG A 172 -7.62 -4.88 -0.18
C ARG A 172 -7.58 -6.34 -0.64
N SER A 173 -8.74 -6.92 -0.95
CA SER A 173 -8.87 -8.35 -1.26
C SER A 173 -8.13 -8.79 -2.53
N ASN A 174 -7.84 -7.88 -3.45
CA ASN A 174 -7.09 -8.14 -4.69
C ASN A 174 -5.57 -7.86 -4.55
N VAL A 175 -5.08 -7.60 -3.33
CA VAL A 175 -3.65 -7.32 -3.09
C VAL A 175 -3.02 -8.55 -2.44
N LYS A 176 -1.92 -9.02 -3.03
CA LYS A 176 -1.15 -10.11 -2.43
C LYS A 176 -0.33 -9.57 -1.27
N TRP A 177 -0.16 -10.34 -0.23
CA TRP A 177 0.69 -9.94 0.89
C TRP A 177 1.50 -11.12 1.43
N GLY A 178 2.64 -10.82 2.04
CA GLY A 178 3.52 -11.81 2.63
C GLY A 178 4.55 -11.21 3.57
N MET A 179 5.29 -12.07 4.26
CA MET A 179 6.42 -11.71 5.11
C MET A 179 7.73 -11.74 4.32
N LYS A 180 8.71 -10.93 4.72
CA LYS A 180 10.09 -10.94 4.21
C LYS A 180 11.10 -10.99 5.33
#